data_AF-A0ABD1B774-F1
#
_entry.id   AF-A0ABD1B774-F1
#
_cell.length_a   1.000
_cell.length_b   1.000
_cell.length_c   1.000
_cell.angle_alpha   90.00
_cell.angle_beta   90.00
_cell.angle_gamma   90.00
#
_symmetry.space_group_name_H-M   'P 1'
#
loop_
_entity.id
_entity.type
_entity.pdbx_description
1 polymer ?
#
loop_
_entity_poly.entity_id
_entity_poly.type
_entity_poly.pdbx_seq_one_letter_code
_entity_poly.pdbx_strand_id
1 'polypeptide(L)'
;MSSLFPLVSFHITLLLAAFVCIQGQQTTVKDVDGNPVLIGKQYFIQPVSAGGPLVPTPLSISSFCPLGITLIPLPFVWGPPVTFANGWSASPKTIVDTSSDITIEFKSNTAWPVCNEFSKFWKVNDSSSEPAIVIGGRPSRPEESWFRIRSAGVNIYEFSSSAKSIGTAPRSWFGLPQLILTNDNAKTLFVTFKKLGDAITSTPRIEKLGLRTLAVN
;
A
#
# COMPACT_ATOMS: atom_id res chain seq x y z
N MET A 1 47.29 11.59 -38.82
CA MET A 1 46.21 12.26 -38.05
C MET A 1 45.03 11.32 -38.06
N SER A 2 44.95 10.41 -37.07
CA SER A 2 44.08 9.23 -37.15
C SER A 2 43.24 9.09 -35.88
N SER A 3 41.93 9.21 -36.07
CA SER A 3 40.84 8.64 -35.27
C SER A 3 40.88 8.76 -33.73
N LEU A 4 40.78 9.97 -33.20
CA LEU A 4 40.35 10.20 -31.80
C LEU A 4 38.81 10.24 -31.65
N PHE A 5 38.07 10.39 -32.75
CA PHE A 5 36.61 10.56 -32.74
C PHE A 5 35.77 9.35 -32.28
N PRO A 6 36.09 8.07 -32.61
CA PRO A 6 35.21 6.96 -32.26
C PRO A 6 35.30 6.56 -30.77
N LEU A 7 36.46 6.77 -30.13
CA LEU A 7 36.68 6.47 -28.72
C LEU A 7 35.87 7.41 -27.81
N VAL A 8 35.85 8.71 -28.12
CA VAL A 8 35.10 9.71 -27.35
C VAL A 8 33.59 9.46 -27.45
N SER A 9 33.09 9.08 -28.63
CA SER A 9 31.67 8.78 -28.85
C SER A 9 31.16 7.61 -28.00
N PHE A 10 31.92 6.51 -27.93
CA PHE A 10 31.58 5.32 -27.15
C PHE A 10 31.50 5.60 -25.63
N HIS A 11 32.37 6.49 -25.13
CA HIS A 11 32.40 6.88 -23.71
C HIS A 11 31.18 7.75 -23.35
N ILE A 12 30.74 8.63 -24.25
CA ILE A 12 29.54 9.45 -24.05
C ILE A 12 28.29 8.56 -24.00
N THR A 13 28.18 7.55 -24.88
CA THR A 13 27.03 6.61 -24.86
C THR A 13 27.00 5.78 -23.57
N LEU A 14 28.17 5.33 -23.10
CA LEU A 14 28.29 4.59 -21.83
C LEU A 14 27.90 5.44 -20.61
N LEU A 15 28.29 6.72 -20.58
CA LEU A 15 27.91 7.67 -19.52
C LEU A 15 26.41 7.97 -19.53
N LEU A 16 25.78 8.10 -20.70
CA LEU A 16 24.32 8.27 -20.83
C LEU A 16 23.55 7.01 -20.38
N ALA A 17 24.02 5.81 -20.70
CA ALA A 17 23.42 4.56 -20.24
C ALA A 17 23.53 4.40 -18.71
N ALA A 18 24.66 4.80 -18.12
CA ALA A 18 24.82 4.82 -16.67
C ALA A 18 23.92 5.86 -15.98
N PHE A 19 23.64 7.00 -16.62
CA PHE A 19 22.75 8.04 -16.07
C PHE A 19 21.28 7.57 -15.98
N VAL A 20 20.84 6.73 -16.92
CA VAL A 20 19.48 6.13 -16.89
C VAL A 20 19.32 5.16 -15.71
N CYS A 21 20.40 4.51 -15.25
CA CYS A 21 20.34 3.65 -14.06
C CYS A 21 20.40 4.42 -12.72
N ILE A 22 20.80 5.70 -12.72
CA ILE A 22 20.92 6.52 -11.50
C ILE A 22 19.64 7.34 -11.24
N GLN A 23 18.78 7.52 -12.25
CA GLN A 23 17.47 8.13 -12.05
C GLN A 23 16.53 7.20 -11.27
N GLY A 24 16.53 7.36 -9.95
CA GLY A 24 15.30 7.24 -9.17
C GLY A 24 15.18 5.99 -8.31
N GLN A 25 16.18 5.70 -7.47
CA GLN A 25 15.83 5.03 -6.22
C GLN A 25 15.01 6.03 -5.40
N GLN A 26 13.69 5.98 -5.57
CA GLN A 26 12.76 6.87 -4.92
C GLN A 26 12.87 6.66 -3.41
N THR A 27 13.59 7.54 -2.72
CA THR A 27 13.87 7.43 -1.28
C THR A 27 12.63 7.74 -0.44
N THR A 28 11.77 8.63 -0.93
CA THR A 28 10.52 9.04 -0.28
C THR A 28 9.32 8.37 -0.93
N VAL A 29 8.46 7.74 -0.12
CA VAL A 29 7.17 7.21 -0.58
C VAL A 29 6.26 8.38 -0.93
N LYS A 30 5.65 8.33 -2.12
CA LYS A 30 4.73 9.34 -2.63
C LYS A 30 3.37 8.71 -2.90
N ASP A 31 2.32 9.51 -2.77
CA ASP A 31 0.98 9.14 -3.19
C ASP A 31 0.80 9.27 -4.71
N VAL A 32 -0.38 8.88 -5.20
CA VAL A 32 -0.76 8.94 -6.61
C VAL A 32 -0.72 10.37 -7.19
N ASP A 33 -0.81 11.39 -6.34
CA ASP A 33 -0.72 12.80 -6.74
C ASP A 33 0.73 13.32 -6.71
N GLY A 34 1.70 12.45 -6.36
CA GLY A 34 3.12 12.78 -6.30
C GLY A 34 3.55 13.49 -5.01
N ASN A 35 2.65 13.63 -4.03
CA ASN A 35 2.98 14.22 -2.73
C ASN A 35 3.61 13.18 -1.81
N PRO A 36 4.51 13.57 -0.89
CA PRO A 36 5.05 12.65 0.10
C PRO A 36 3.96 12.01 0.96
N VAL A 37 4.08 10.72 1.23
CA VAL A 37 3.26 10.01 2.22
C VAL A 37 3.72 10.44 3.61
N LEU A 38 2.80 10.93 4.42
CA LEU A 38 3.07 11.52 5.73
C LEU A 38 2.73 10.54 6.86
N ILE A 39 3.57 10.55 7.89
CA ILE A 39 3.32 9.84 9.14
C ILE A 39 2.06 10.40 9.81
N GLY A 40 1.21 9.51 10.32
CA GLY A 40 -0.03 9.85 11.03
C GLY A 40 -1.18 10.35 10.14
N LYS A 41 -0.97 10.53 8.84
CA LYS A 41 -2.04 10.87 7.89
C LYS A 41 -2.67 9.60 7.29
N GLN A 42 -3.93 9.72 6.90
CA GLN A 42 -4.74 8.61 6.42
C GLN A 42 -4.60 8.45 4.90
N TYR A 43 -4.38 7.21 4.46
CA TYR A 43 -4.25 6.84 3.05
C TYR A 43 -5.07 5.59 2.76
N PHE A 44 -5.64 5.51 1.57
CA PHE A 44 -6.11 4.25 1.01
C PHE A 44 -4.94 3.52 0.36
N ILE A 45 -4.82 2.22 0.62
CA ILE A 45 -3.92 1.33 -0.11
C ILE A 45 -4.69 0.77 -1.29
N GLN A 46 -4.19 1.01 -2.50
CA GLN A 46 -4.81 0.54 -3.74
C GLN A 46 -3.91 -0.48 -4.46
N PRO A 47 -4.31 -1.75 -4.52
CA PRO A 47 -3.70 -2.76 -5.38
C PRO A 47 -3.71 -2.34 -6.86
N VAL A 48 -2.56 -2.44 -7.53
CA VAL A 48 -2.41 -2.04 -8.94
C VAL A 48 -3.16 -2.98 -9.90
N SER A 49 -3.05 -4.29 -9.69
CA SER A 49 -3.56 -5.31 -10.64
C SER A 49 -5.01 -5.73 -10.41
N ALA A 50 -5.56 -5.50 -9.22
CA ALA A 50 -6.87 -6.04 -8.82
C ALA A 50 -7.96 -4.97 -8.61
N GLY A 51 -7.59 -3.69 -8.55
CA GLY A 51 -8.52 -2.55 -8.55
C GLY A 51 -9.48 -2.43 -7.35
N GLY A 52 -9.41 -3.33 -6.36
CA GLY A 52 -10.32 -3.34 -5.21
C GLY A 52 -9.62 -3.25 -3.85
N PRO A 53 -10.39 -3.10 -2.76
CA PRO A 53 -9.83 -2.70 -1.48
C PRO A 53 -9.19 -3.85 -0.68
N LEU A 54 -8.24 -3.49 0.18
CA LEU A 54 -7.77 -4.34 1.27
C LEU A 54 -8.70 -4.18 2.47
N VAL A 55 -9.31 -5.27 2.92
CA VAL A 55 -10.32 -5.26 3.99
C VAL A 55 -10.00 -6.33 5.03
N PRO A 56 -10.12 -6.01 6.34
CA PRO A 56 -10.06 -7.01 7.40
C PRO A 56 -11.19 -8.04 7.28
N THR A 57 -10.87 -9.32 7.26
CA THR A 57 -11.85 -10.42 7.21
C THR A 57 -11.40 -11.61 8.04
N PRO A 58 -12.31 -12.49 8.49
CA PRO A 58 -11.94 -13.76 9.11
C PRO A 58 -10.95 -14.57 8.27
N LEU A 59 -10.03 -15.27 8.95
CA LEU A 59 -9.06 -16.16 8.31
C LEU A 59 -9.73 -17.44 7.80
N SER A 60 -10.65 -18.01 8.59
CA SER A 60 -11.33 -19.26 8.26
C SER A 60 -12.73 -19.32 8.87
N ILE A 61 -13.44 -20.41 8.56
CA ILE A 61 -14.77 -20.71 9.11
C ILE A 61 -14.74 -20.97 10.62
N SER A 62 -13.66 -21.57 11.09
CA SER A 62 -13.49 -22.00 12.47
C SER A 62 -12.75 -20.99 13.36
N SER A 63 -12.10 -19.97 12.78
CA SER A 63 -11.34 -18.96 13.51
C SER A 63 -11.66 -17.56 12.98
N PHE A 64 -12.47 -16.85 13.76
CA PHE A 64 -12.95 -15.52 13.39
C PHE A 64 -11.94 -14.42 13.71
N CYS A 65 -11.17 -14.57 14.79
CA CYS A 65 -10.17 -13.60 15.24
C CYS A 65 -8.80 -14.29 15.46
N PRO A 66 -7.68 -13.61 15.16
CA PRO A 66 -7.59 -12.27 14.57
C PRO A 66 -8.06 -12.25 13.10
N LEU A 67 -8.48 -11.08 12.61
CA LEU A 67 -8.84 -10.92 11.20
C LEU A 67 -7.58 -10.91 10.32
N GLY A 68 -7.60 -11.66 9.24
CA GLY A 68 -6.67 -11.50 8.12
C GLY A 68 -7.00 -10.26 7.30
N ILE A 69 -6.17 -9.97 6.30
CA ILE A 69 -6.38 -8.86 5.38
C ILE A 69 -6.61 -9.41 3.98
N THR A 70 -7.81 -9.19 3.45
CA THR A 70 -8.26 -9.77 2.19
C THR A 70 -8.43 -8.70 1.13
N LEU A 71 -7.99 -9.02 -0.08
CA LEU A 71 -8.24 -8.26 -1.29
C LEU A 71 -9.64 -8.59 -1.82
N ILE A 72 -10.52 -7.60 -1.83
CA ILE A 72 -11.87 -7.74 -2.38
C ILE A 72 -11.85 -7.26 -3.83
N PRO A 73 -12.22 -8.08 -4.84
CA PRO A 73 -12.17 -7.71 -6.26
C PRO A 73 -13.39 -6.85 -6.67
N LEU A 74 -13.73 -5.84 -5.86
CA LEU A 74 -14.78 -4.88 -6.16
C LEU A 74 -14.14 -3.57 -6.61
N PRO A 75 -14.13 -3.27 -7.93
CA PRO A 75 -13.61 -2.01 -8.40
C PRO A 75 -14.47 -0.87 -7.85
N PHE A 76 -13.89 0.32 -7.69
CA PHE A 76 -14.54 1.56 -7.25
C PHE A 76 -14.90 1.68 -5.76
N VAL A 77 -14.66 0.65 -4.95
CA VAL A 77 -14.83 0.73 -3.49
C VAL A 77 -13.50 0.98 -2.81
N TRP A 78 -13.49 1.94 -1.89
CA TRP A 78 -12.34 2.21 -1.04
C TRP A 78 -12.39 1.35 0.21
N GLY A 79 -11.24 0.79 0.60
CA GLY A 79 -11.11 0.05 1.84
C GLY A 79 -11.06 0.98 3.04
N PRO A 80 -11.03 0.45 4.26
CA PRO A 80 -10.68 1.25 5.42
C PRO A 80 -9.32 1.93 5.20
N PRO A 81 -9.19 3.23 5.49
CA PRO A 81 -7.90 3.92 5.38
C PRO A 81 -6.89 3.34 6.37
N VAL A 82 -5.61 3.56 6.09
CA VAL A 82 -4.52 3.24 7.01
C VAL A 82 -3.76 4.49 7.42
N THR A 83 -3.08 4.42 8.55
CA THR A 83 -2.02 5.37 8.91
C THR A 83 -0.69 4.65 9.08
N PHE A 84 0.38 5.36 8.75
CA PHE A 84 1.74 4.92 9.00
C PHE A 84 2.31 5.61 10.23
N ALA A 85 3.04 4.87 11.06
CA ALA A 85 3.86 5.44 12.12
C ALA A 85 5.28 4.90 12.03
N ASN A 86 6.24 5.70 12.50
CA ASN A 86 7.64 5.28 12.55
C ASN A 86 7.76 4.01 13.39
N GLY A 87 8.63 3.08 12.97
CA GLY A 87 9.20 2.09 13.87
C GLY A 87 10.13 2.76 14.88
N TRP A 88 11.12 2.03 15.40
CA TRP A 88 12.15 2.64 16.24
C TRP A 88 13.03 3.58 15.41
N SER A 89 13.08 4.85 15.80
CA SER A 89 14.01 5.82 15.24
C SER A 89 14.47 6.78 16.34
N ALA A 90 15.77 7.07 16.39
CA ALA A 90 16.34 8.08 17.28
C ALA A 90 15.85 9.50 16.91
N SER A 91 15.35 9.70 15.69
CA SER A 91 14.76 10.95 15.23
C SER A 91 13.44 10.65 14.53
N PRO A 92 12.28 10.95 15.14
CA PRO A 92 11.00 10.66 14.54
C PRO A 92 10.85 11.44 13.23
N LYS A 93 10.54 10.72 12.15
CA LYS A 93 10.31 11.32 10.84
C LYS A 93 8.85 11.75 10.70
N THR A 94 8.61 12.74 9.84
CA THR A 94 7.27 13.19 9.45
C THR A 94 6.81 12.61 8.11
N ILE A 95 7.76 12.09 7.33
CA ILE A 95 7.58 11.52 6.00
C ILE A 95 7.93 10.04 6.05
N VAL A 96 7.18 9.23 5.30
CA VAL A 96 7.48 7.82 5.10
C VAL A 96 8.54 7.67 4.01
N ASP A 97 9.71 7.19 4.41
CA ASP A 97 10.77 6.83 3.48
C ASP A 97 10.69 5.35 3.10
N THR A 98 11.14 5.04 1.89
CA THR A 98 11.36 3.66 1.47
C THR A 98 12.38 2.98 2.37
N SER A 99 12.19 1.68 2.58
CA SER A 99 13.06 0.81 3.39
C SER A 99 13.22 1.21 4.86
N SER A 100 12.52 2.23 5.35
CA SER A 100 12.43 2.54 6.78
C SER A 100 11.39 1.65 7.45
N ASP A 101 11.67 1.26 8.70
CA ASP A 101 10.73 0.47 9.49
C ASP A 101 9.52 1.31 9.88
N ILE A 102 8.33 0.80 9.57
CA ILE A 102 7.04 1.44 9.85
C ILE A 102 6.07 0.44 10.46
N THR A 103 5.08 0.98 11.17
CA THR A 103 3.86 0.25 11.53
C THR A 103 2.71 0.73 10.66
N ILE A 104 1.79 -0.19 10.37
CA ILE A 104 0.60 0.07 9.55
C ILE A 104 -0.62 -0.21 10.42
N GLU A 105 -1.52 0.75 10.53
CA GLU A 105 -2.74 0.62 11.33
C GLU A 105 -3.95 0.95 10.49
N PHE A 106 -4.96 0.07 10.48
CA PHE A 106 -6.24 0.45 9.92
C PHE A 106 -6.92 1.51 10.79
N LYS A 107 -7.44 2.54 10.13
CA LYS A 107 -8.34 3.53 10.72
C LYS A 107 -9.76 3.22 10.28
N SER A 108 -10.69 3.41 11.21
CA SER A 108 -12.11 3.30 10.96
C SER A 108 -12.80 4.38 11.78
N ASN A 109 -13.65 5.16 11.11
CA ASN A 109 -14.49 6.18 11.75
C ASN A 109 -15.69 5.54 12.46
N THR A 110 -16.00 4.29 12.15
CA THR A 110 -17.02 3.47 12.82
C THR A 110 -16.37 2.47 13.79
N ALA A 111 -17.10 2.13 14.85
CA ALA A 111 -16.71 1.06 15.77
C ALA A 111 -16.43 -0.23 14.99
N TRP A 112 -15.32 -0.88 15.32
CA TRP A 112 -14.94 -2.15 14.71
C TRP A 112 -15.90 -3.21 15.27
N PRO A 113 -16.70 -3.90 14.45
CA PRO A 113 -17.83 -4.66 15.00
C PRO A 113 -17.42 -5.97 15.69
N VAL A 114 -16.23 -6.51 15.40
CA VAL A 114 -15.76 -7.82 15.86
C VAL A 114 -14.27 -7.78 16.21
N CYS A 115 -13.74 -8.69 17.03
CA CYS A 115 -12.32 -8.73 17.40
C CYS A 115 -11.81 -7.45 18.10
N ASN A 116 -12.64 -6.85 18.97
CA ASN A 116 -12.34 -5.59 19.68
C ASN A 116 -11.19 -5.71 20.69
N GLU A 117 -10.88 -6.92 21.10
CA GLU A 117 -9.73 -7.28 21.94
C GLU A 117 -8.38 -7.18 21.22
N PHE A 118 -8.40 -7.08 19.88
CA PHE A 118 -7.20 -6.92 19.05
C PHE A 118 -7.01 -5.47 18.60
N SER A 119 -5.76 -5.03 18.52
CA SER A 119 -5.42 -3.76 17.88
C SER A 119 -5.71 -3.79 16.38
N LYS A 120 -5.71 -2.62 15.75
CA LYS A 120 -5.86 -2.48 14.29
C LYS A 120 -4.52 -2.45 13.54
N PHE A 121 -3.41 -2.68 14.25
CA PHE A 121 -2.09 -2.76 13.65
C PHE A 121 -1.93 -4.07 12.88
N TRP A 122 -1.31 -3.99 11.72
CA TRP A 122 -0.90 -5.15 10.94
C TRP A 122 0.17 -5.93 11.69
N LYS A 123 0.17 -7.26 11.54
CA LYS A 123 1.27 -8.13 11.96
C LYS A 123 1.37 -9.38 11.11
N VAL A 124 2.54 -10.01 11.15
CA VAL A 124 2.78 -11.36 10.62
C VAL A 124 2.24 -12.39 11.62
N ASN A 125 1.42 -13.33 11.15
CA ASN A 125 0.95 -14.46 11.94
C ASN A 125 1.80 -15.70 11.65
N ASP A 126 2.84 -15.93 12.48
CA ASP A 126 3.96 -16.86 12.22
C ASP A 126 3.62 -18.36 12.32
N SER A 127 2.42 -18.76 11.91
CA SER A 127 1.93 -20.15 12.04
C SER A 127 2.15 -21.00 10.79
N SER A 128 2.89 -20.54 9.78
CA SER A 128 3.07 -21.29 8.51
C SER A 128 4.27 -20.82 7.68
N SER A 129 4.59 -21.57 6.61
CA SER A 129 5.67 -21.23 5.65
C SER A 129 5.43 -19.93 4.87
N GLU A 130 4.16 -19.62 4.58
CA GLU A 130 3.70 -18.33 4.04
C GLU A 130 2.75 -17.69 5.06
N PRO A 131 3.25 -17.09 6.15
CA PRO A 131 2.40 -16.63 7.23
C PRO A 131 1.42 -15.55 6.77
N ALA A 132 0.19 -15.61 7.27
CA ALA A 132 -0.84 -14.62 6.94
C ALA A 132 -0.48 -13.25 7.55
N ILE A 133 -0.88 -12.17 6.87
CA ILE A 133 -0.88 -10.84 7.48
C ILE A 133 -2.25 -10.61 8.11
N VAL A 134 -2.24 -10.29 9.40
CA VAL A 134 -3.44 -10.15 10.23
C VAL A 134 -3.43 -8.83 10.98
N ILE A 135 -4.57 -8.46 11.57
CA ILE A 135 -4.64 -7.38 12.56
C ILE A 135 -4.27 -7.90 13.97
N GLY A 136 -4.08 -6.98 14.91
CA GLY A 136 -3.72 -7.30 16.29
C GLY A 136 -2.22 -7.24 16.58
N GLY A 137 -1.48 -6.48 15.77
CA GLY A 137 -0.07 -6.17 15.96
C GLY A 137 0.21 -5.26 17.17
N ARG A 138 1.46 -5.23 17.61
CA ARG A 138 1.94 -4.37 18.68
C ARG A 138 3.11 -3.55 18.13
N PRO A 139 3.01 -2.21 18.06
CA PRO A 139 4.10 -1.38 17.57
C PRO A 139 5.44 -1.58 18.30
N SER A 140 5.39 -2.00 19.57
CA SER A 140 6.55 -2.33 20.40
C SER A 140 7.19 -3.69 20.11
N ARG A 141 6.66 -4.47 19.15
CA ARG A 141 7.18 -5.78 18.73
C ARG A 141 7.65 -5.73 17.26
N PRO A 142 8.91 -5.37 17.02
CA PRO A 142 9.48 -5.19 15.68
C PRO A 142 9.31 -6.40 14.77
N GLU A 143 9.57 -7.59 15.30
CA GLU A 143 9.62 -8.86 14.58
C GLU A 143 8.29 -9.23 13.92
N GLU A 144 7.17 -8.86 14.52
CA GLU A 144 5.83 -9.19 14.03
C GLU A 144 5.12 -8.01 13.35
N SER A 145 5.39 -6.76 13.79
CA SER A 145 4.54 -5.61 13.44
C SER A 145 5.25 -4.52 12.63
N TRP A 146 6.56 -4.66 12.37
CA TRP A 146 7.27 -3.73 11.50
C TRP A 146 7.34 -4.21 10.06
N PHE A 147 7.09 -3.27 9.18
CA PHE A 147 7.07 -3.43 7.74
C PHE A 147 7.94 -2.38 7.09
N ARG A 148 8.30 -2.61 5.83
CA ARG A 148 9.02 -1.66 4.98
C ARG A 148 8.28 -1.50 3.66
N ILE A 149 8.32 -0.29 3.12
CA ILE A 149 7.83 0.01 1.77
C ILE A 149 9.03 0.05 0.83
N ARG A 150 8.98 -0.67 -0.29
CA ARG A 150 10.03 -0.64 -1.32
C ARG A 150 9.43 -0.13 -2.63
N SER A 151 10.21 0.63 -3.38
CA SER A 151 9.79 1.08 -4.71
C SER A 151 9.79 -0.09 -5.69
N ALA A 152 8.70 -0.21 -6.44
CA ALA A 152 8.53 -1.15 -7.55
C ALA A 152 8.25 -0.42 -8.88
N GLY A 153 8.36 0.91 -8.89
CA GLY A 153 8.07 1.79 -10.02
C GLY A 153 7.76 3.21 -9.54
N VAL A 154 7.38 4.08 -10.49
CA VAL A 154 6.99 5.47 -10.20
C VAL A 154 5.70 5.47 -9.37
N ASN A 155 5.80 5.86 -8.09
CA ASN A 155 4.68 5.88 -7.14
C ASN A 155 3.97 4.52 -6.97
N ILE A 156 4.65 3.42 -7.30
CA ILE A 156 4.20 2.04 -7.13
C ILE A 156 5.15 1.35 -6.16
N TYR A 157 4.58 0.63 -5.20
CA TYR A 157 5.33 0.05 -4.10
C TYR A 157 4.95 -1.39 -3.82
N GLU A 158 5.85 -2.09 -3.14
CA GLU A 158 5.54 -3.32 -2.44
C GLU A 158 5.77 -3.13 -0.93
N PHE A 159 5.09 -3.93 -0.13
CA PHE A 159 5.42 -4.07 1.29
C PHE A 159 6.34 -5.26 1.51
N SER A 160 7.17 -5.17 2.54
CA SER A 160 8.00 -6.28 3.00
C SER A 160 8.04 -6.33 4.51
N SER A 161 8.30 -7.52 5.06
CA SER A 161 8.67 -7.70 6.46
C SER A 161 9.91 -8.59 6.52
N SER A 162 10.90 -8.17 7.29
CA SER A 162 12.25 -8.75 7.22
C SER A 162 12.77 -8.80 5.77
N ALA A 163 13.16 -9.97 5.26
CA ALA A 163 13.66 -10.15 3.91
C ALA A 163 12.58 -10.57 2.89
N LYS A 164 11.33 -10.76 3.31
CA LYS A 164 10.25 -11.33 2.48
C LYS A 164 9.25 -10.26 2.03
N SER A 165 8.67 -10.42 0.85
CA SER A 165 7.64 -9.52 0.32
C SER A 165 6.25 -9.91 0.84
N ILE A 166 5.34 -8.94 0.89
CA ILE A 166 3.92 -9.21 1.12
C ILE A 166 3.25 -9.43 -0.23
N GLY A 167 2.63 -10.60 -0.35
CA GLY A 167 1.88 -11.02 -1.52
C GLY A 167 0.44 -11.39 -1.19
N THR A 168 -0.22 -12.08 -2.12
CA THR A 168 -1.56 -12.63 -1.89
C THR A 168 -1.64 -14.12 -2.22
N ALA A 169 -2.50 -14.84 -1.52
CA ALA A 169 -2.85 -16.23 -1.82
C ALA A 169 -4.34 -16.49 -1.54
N PRO A 170 -5.01 -17.38 -2.28
CA PRO A 170 -6.43 -17.70 -2.08
C PRO A 170 -6.61 -18.47 -0.76
N ARG A 171 -6.89 -17.75 0.33
CA ARG A 171 -6.91 -18.32 1.70
C ARG A 171 -8.05 -17.84 2.58
N SER A 172 -8.82 -16.84 2.17
CA SER A 172 -9.94 -16.37 2.99
C SER A 172 -11.10 -17.38 3.01
N TRP A 173 -12.06 -17.17 3.91
CA TRP A 173 -13.33 -17.91 4.01
C TRP A 173 -13.98 -18.22 2.63
N PHE A 174 -13.90 -17.29 1.68
CA PHE A 174 -14.53 -17.39 0.35
C PHE A 174 -13.53 -17.71 -0.77
N GLY A 175 -12.32 -18.15 -0.45
CA GLY A 175 -11.25 -18.35 -1.43
C GLY A 175 -10.69 -17.04 -2.01
N LEU A 176 -11.02 -15.89 -1.42
CA LEU A 176 -10.51 -14.60 -1.89
C LEU A 176 -9.01 -14.46 -1.54
N PRO A 177 -8.26 -13.67 -2.34
CA PRO A 177 -6.84 -13.45 -2.09
C PRO A 177 -6.64 -12.74 -0.75
N GLN A 178 -5.88 -13.38 0.13
CA GLN A 178 -5.50 -12.85 1.44
C GLN A 178 -4.02 -12.53 1.47
N LEU A 179 -3.65 -11.48 2.20
CA LEU A 179 -2.28 -11.07 2.35
C LEU A 179 -1.47 -12.13 3.09
N ILE A 180 -0.31 -12.45 2.53
CA ILE A 180 0.65 -13.40 3.08
C ILE A 180 2.06 -12.82 2.96
N LEU A 181 2.97 -13.30 3.81
CA LEU A 181 4.39 -13.11 3.63
C LEU A 181 4.93 -14.21 2.71
N THR A 182 5.66 -13.87 1.67
CA THR A 182 6.11 -14.83 0.65
C THR A 182 7.49 -14.47 0.07
N ASN A 183 8.16 -15.49 -0.46
CA ASN A 183 9.38 -15.36 -1.28
C ASN A 183 9.07 -15.49 -2.78
N ASP A 184 7.81 -15.76 -3.14
CA ASP A 184 7.40 -15.90 -4.52
C ASP A 184 7.07 -14.53 -5.11
N ASN A 185 7.96 -14.03 -5.96
CA ASN A 185 7.82 -12.73 -6.62
C ASN A 185 6.53 -12.64 -7.47
N ALA A 186 6.00 -13.77 -7.96
CA ALA A 186 4.77 -13.78 -8.73
C ALA A 186 3.52 -13.50 -7.87
N LYS A 187 3.62 -13.71 -6.56
CA LYS A 187 2.53 -13.45 -5.60
C LYS A 187 2.58 -12.03 -5.02
N THR A 188 3.67 -11.30 -5.22
CA THR A 188 3.89 -9.96 -4.66
C THR A 188 2.74 -9.02 -4.99
N LEU A 189 2.26 -8.32 -3.97
CA LEU A 189 1.21 -7.33 -4.11
C LEU A 189 1.83 -5.94 -4.34
N PHE A 190 1.59 -5.39 -5.52
CA PHE A 190 1.94 -4.01 -5.83
C PHE A 190 0.80 -3.05 -5.50
N VAL A 191 1.14 -1.94 -4.87
CA VAL A 191 0.17 -0.96 -4.37
C VAL A 191 0.56 0.47 -4.73
N THR A 192 -0.44 1.34 -4.77
CA THR A 192 -0.29 2.79 -4.71
C THR A 192 -1.00 3.34 -3.47
N PHE A 193 -0.67 4.58 -3.11
CA PHE A 193 -1.29 5.26 -1.98
C PHE A 193 -2.13 6.43 -2.47
N LYS A 194 -3.36 6.53 -1.99
CA LYS A 194 -4.19 7.72 -2.20
C LYS A 194 -4.48 8.38 -0.88
N LYS A 195 -4.10 9.64 -0.73
CA LYS A 195 -4.39 10.39 0.49
C LYS A 195 -5.90 10.49 0.70
N LEU A 196 -6.37 10.19 1.90
CA LEU A 196 -7.74 10.51 2.28
C LEU A 196 -7.85 12.04 2.34
N GLY A 197 -8.67 12.62 1.47
CA GLY A 197 -8.87 14.07 1.45
C GLY A 197 -9.31 14.56 2.84
N ASP A 198 -8.74 15.67 3.29
CA ASP A 198 -9.35 16.45 4.36
C ASP A 198 -10.70 16.90 3.80
N ALA A 199 -11.81 16.51 4.42
CA ALA A 199 -13.14 16.73 3.87
C ALA A 199 -13.36 18.23 3.53
N ILE A 200 -13.21 18.57 2.26
CA ILE A 200 -13.95 19.67 1.66
C ILE A 200 -15.10 18.99 0.96
N THR A 201 -16.30 19.31 1.42
CA THR A 201 -17.59 18.90 0.88
C THR A 201 -17.65 19.16 -0.64
N SER A 202 -17.16 18.25 -1.46
CA SER A 202 -17.48 18.23 -2.89
C SER A 202 -18.61 17.24 -3.09
N THR A 203 -19.82 17.69 -2.74
CA THR A 203 -21.01 17.17 -3.40
C THR A 203 -20.77 17.19 -4.92
N PRO A 204 -21.12 16.13 -5.66
CA PRO A 204 -21.14 16.24 -7.11
C PRO A 204 -22.14 17.35 -7.43
N ARG A 205 -21.70 18.42 -8.11
CA ARG A 205 -22.62 19.32 -8.82
C ARG A 205 -23.31 18.45 -9.85
N ILE A 206 -24.49 17.94 -9.50
CA ILE A 206 -25.48 17.58 -10.51
C ILE A 206 -25.79 18.90 -11.20
N GLU A 207 -25.24 19.08 -12.40
CA GLU A 207 -25.73 20.10 -13.31
C GLU A 207 -27.20 19.79 -13.52
N LYS A 208 -28.03 20.65 -12.94
CA LYS A 208 -29.48 20.67 -13.08
C LYS A 208 -29.77 20.92 -14.56
N LEU A 209 -29.88 19.85 -15.34
CA LEU A 209 -30.43 19.86 -16.68
C LEU A 209 -31.78 20.59 -16.61
N GLY A 210 -31.84 21.77 -17.23
CA GLY A 210 -33.01 22.61 -17.26
C GLY A 210 -34.15 21.89 -17.95
N LEU A 211 -35.15 21.46 -17.16
CA LEU A 211 -36.42 20.99 -17.65
C LEU A 211 -37.18 22.21 -18.21
N ARG A 212 -36.98 22.51 -19.50
CA ARG A 212 -37.88 23.39 -20.26
C ARG A 212 -39.06 22.53 -20.72
N THR A 213 -40.17 22.62 -20.01
CA THR A 213 -41.44 22.08 -20.50
C THR A 213 -41.93 23.00 -21.61
N LEU A 214 -42.04 22.46 -22.82
CA LEU A 214 -42.76 23.08 -23.93
C LEU A 214 -44.25 23.01 -23.61
N ALA A 215 -44.91 24.16 -23.54
CA ALA A 215 -46.36 24.23 -23.62
C ALA A 215 -46.75 23.96 -25.09
N VAL A 216 -47.58 22.94 -25.30
CA VAL A 216 -48.28 22.72 -26.57
C VAL A 216 -49.73 23.15 -26.35
N ASN A 217 -50.21 23.93 -27.31
CA ASN A 217 -51.51 24.64 -27.39
C ASN A 217 -52.72 23.90 -26.82
#